data_AF-A0AAD9Q3I9-F1
#
_entry.id   AF-A0AAD9Q3I9-F1
#
_cell.length_a   1.000
_cell.length_b   1.000
_cell.length_c   1.000
_cell.angle_alpha   90.00
_cell.angle_beta   90.00
_cell.angle_gamma   90.00
#
_symmetry.space_group_name_H-M   'P 1'
#
loop_
_entity.id
_entity.type
_entity.pdbx_description
1 polymer ?
#
loop_
_entity_poly.entity_id
_entity_poly.type
_entity_poly.pdbx_seq_one_letter_code
_entity_poly.pdbx_strand_id
1 'polypeptide(L)'
;MRQKRKKEEGTRMRNLVDNAYACDPRIKKFKDEEKERKLAEKKAKKEAARLAAEEKERQRLEALENERKRIEKEEQEAKEQAKAAKAKKARIKNLMKKESETIATLIKDYDYFVVDEDDRVREMEALDRYLQRSSLESLQYFREGLEKADSKEAAKILFAKEMDQMREKIRQDAIAETQRASKKKDDEEITDDWTAEQSQLLIKAVNLFPAGTASRWKVIADYVNMHSKTGTLRDSKHVIKKVKTLKKLDPSHKQEVNRNAFSKFDKGVSQSKSPSTSSTQSDPTVRYNENALRTYPTSTPERWERIAEAVPGRTKKECMKRYKDLVEMVKAKKAAAQSKTQTA
;
A
#
# COMPACT_ATOMS: atom_id res chain seq x y z
N MET A 1 -58.01 -60.74 -21.01
CA MET A 1 -58.50 -61.04 -19.63
C MET A 1 -57.42 -61.58 -18.68
N ARG A 2 -56.62 -62.59 -19.04
CA ARG A 2 -55.63 -63.24 -18.14
C ARG A 2 -54.51 -62.32 -17.60
N GLN A 3 -53.89 -61.49 -18.45
CA GLN A 3 -52.79 -60.61 -18.04
C GLN A 3 -53.23 -59.50 -17.06
N LYS A 4 -54.44 -58.94 -17.24
CA LYS A 4 -55.01 -57.92 -16.34
C LYS A 4 -55.19 -58.49 -14.92
N ARG A 5 -55.78 -59.69 -14.82
CA ARG A 5 -55.95 -60.40 -13.55
C ARG A 5 -54.61 -60.71 -12.87
N LYS A 6 -53.57 -61.10 -13.63
CA LYS A 6 -52.22 -61.33 -13.09
C LYS A 6 -51.58 -60.04 -12.54
N LYS A 7 -51.78 -58.88 -13.20
CA LYS A 7 -51.30 -57.59 -12.70
C LYS A 7 -52.05 -57.16 -11.43
N GLU A 8 -53.37 -57.32 -11.40
CA GLU A 8 -54.21 -57.02 -10.24
C GLU A 8 -53.84 -57.89 -9.03
N GLU A 9 -53.65 -59.20 -9.26
CA GLU A 9 -53.16 -60.12 -8.24
C GLU A 9 -51.77 -59.73 -7.74
N GLY A 10 -50.83 -59.41 -8.64
CA GLY A 10 -49.49 -58.94 -8.25
C GLY A 10 -49.51 -57.62 -7.46
N THR A 11 -50.45 -56.72 -7.72
CA THR A 11 -50.67 -55.51 -6.90
C THR A 11 -51.28 -55.86 -5.56
N ARG A 12 -52.27 -56.75 -5.51
CA ARG A 12 -52.87 -57.21 -4.25
C ARG A 12 -51.82 -57.87 -3.35
N MET A 13 -50.96 -58.72 -3.90
CA MET A 13 -49.89 -59.38 -3.15
C MET A 13 -48.87 -58.37 -2.61
N ARG A 14 -48.48 -57.37 -3.40
CA ARG A 14 -47.62 -56.28 -2.91
C ARG A 14 -48.29 -55.48 -1.79
N ASN A 15 -49.54 -55.08 -1.98
CA ASN A 15 -50.29 -54.34 -0.96
C ASN A 15 -50.44 -55.14 0.35
N LEU A 16 -50.62 -56.46 0.26
CA LEU A 16 -50.69 -57.33 1.44
C LEU A 16 -49.35 -57.32 2.20
N VAL A 17 -48.23 -57.41 1.47
CA VAL A 17 -46.88 -57.37 2.05
C VAL A 17 -46.59 -56.00 2.66
N ASP A 18 -46.92 -54.92 1.96
CA ASP A 18 -46.73 -53.54 2.44
C ASP A 18 -47.56 -53.27 3.70
N ASN A 19 -48.80 -53.75 3.75
CA ASN A 19 -49.67 -53.63 4.93
C ASN A 19 -49.13 -54.45 6.11
N ALA A 20 -48.65 -55.68 5.87
CA ALA A 20 -48.03 -56.49 6.91
C ALA A 20 -46.75 -55.83 7.46
N TYR A 21 -45.92 -55.26 6.57
CA TYR A 21 -44.71 -54.52 6.94
C TYR A 21 -45.02 -53.21 7.70
N ALA A 22 -46.11 -52.53 7.36
CA ALA A 22 -46.56 -51.32 8.03
C ALA A 22 -47.11 -51.59 9.44
N CYS A 23 -47.73 -52.75 9.65
CA CYS A 23 -48.33 -53.14 10.91
C CYS A 23 -47.40 -53.92 11.85
N ASP A 24 -46.24 -54.42 11.39
CA ASP A 24 -45.28 -55.14 12.27
C ASP A 24 -44.71 -54.19 13.35
N PRO A 25 -44.96 -54.45 14.65
CA PRO A 25 -44.53 -53.57 15.74
C PRO A 25 -43.00 -53.39 15.82
N ARG A 26 -42.21 -54.40 15.44
CA ARG A 26 -40.73 -54.34 15.46
C ARG A 26 -40.23 -53.38 14.38
N ILE A 27 -40.84 -53.44 13.21
CA ILE A 27 -40.49 -52.57 12.07
C ILE A 27 -40.88 -51.12 12.35
N LYS A 28 -42.04 -50.91 12.99
CA LYS A 28 -42.47 -49.59 13.45
C LYS A 28 -41.50 -49.01 14.48
N LYS A 29 -41.12 -49.79 15.50
CA LYS A 29 -40.15 -49.39 16.52
C LYS A 29 -38.82 -48.97 15.90
N PHE A 30 -38.27 -49.77 14.97
CA PHE A 30 -37.01 -49.45 14.30
C PHE A 30 -37.09 -48.14 13.48
N LYS A 31 -38.20 -47.92 12.76
CA LYS A 31 -38.41 -46.68 11.99
C LYS A 31 -38.56 -45.45 12.88
N ASP A 32 -39.24 -45.57 14.01
CA ASP A 32 -39.45 -44.47 14.95
C ASP A 32 -38.14 -44.14 15.69
N GLU A 33 -37.39 -45.15 16.13
CA GLU A 33 -36.03 -44.98 16.69
C GLU A 33 -35.07 -44.34 15.66
N GLU A 34 -35.14 -44.73 14.39
CA GLU A 34 -34.32 -44.11 13.34
C GLU A 34 -34.70 -42.64 13.10
N LYS A 35 -35.99 -42.30 13.13
CA LYS A 35 -36.47 -40.91 13.02
C LYS A 35 -36.03 -40.09 14.23
N GLU A 36 -36.16 -40.64 15.44
CA GLU A 36 -35.73 -39.99 16.67
C GLU A 36 -34.22 -39.76 16.69
N ARG A 37 -33.43 -40.75 16.29
CA ARG A 37 -31.97 -40.61 16.14
C ARG A 37 -31.62 -39.49 15.15
N LYS A 38 -32.25 -39.46 13.97
CA LYS A 38 -32.03 -38.40 12.97
C LYS A 38 -32.46 -37.02 13.49
N LEU A 39 -33.55 -36.93 14.24
CA LEU A 39 -34.00 -35.68 14.85
C LEU A 39 -33.05 -35.21 15.94
N ALA A 40 -32.57 -36.13 16.79
CA ALA A 40 -31.59 -35.86 17.84
C ALA A 40 -30.26 -35.39 17.24
N GLU A 41 -29.74 -36.08 16.21
CA GLU A 41 -28.53 -35.68 15.49
C GLU A 41 -28.68 -34.29 14.85
N LYS A 42 -29.84 -34.01 14.23
CA LYS A 42 -30.12 -32.69 13.65
C LYS A 42 -30.19 -31.59 14.71
N LYS A 43 -30.77 -31.87 15.88
CA LYS A 43 -30.82 -30.94 17.01
C LYS A 43 -29.41 -30.69 17.57
N ALA A 44 -28.64 -31.74 17.83
CA ALA A 44 -27.26 -31.66 18.32
C ALA A 44 -26.37 -30.85 17.37
N LYS A 45 -26.47 -31.10 16.05
CA LYS A 45 -25.72 -30.34 15.05
C LYS A 45 -26.12 -28.85 15.01
N LYS A 46 -27.42 -28.54 15.15
CA LYS A 46 -27.90 -27.14 15.19
C LYS A 46 -27.40 -26.42 16.44
N GLU A 47 -27.40 -27.10 17.58
CA GLU A 47 -26.96 -26.54 18.84
C GLU A 47 -25.44 -26.32 18.87
N ALA A 48 -24.64 -27.30 18.42
CA ALA A 48 -23.20 -27.16 18.25
C ALA A 48 -22.84 -26.02 17.29
N ALA A 49 -23.59 -25.86 16.18
CA ALA A 49 -23.39 -24.74 15.26
C ALA A 49 -23.74 -23.39 15.88
N ARG A 50 -24.75 -23.31 16.77
CA ARG A 50 -25.11 -22.09 17.50
C ARG A 50 -24.01 -21.72 18.50
N LEU A 51 -23.53 -22.68 19.30
CA LEU A 51 -22.47 -22.46 20.28
C LEU A 51 -21.16 -22.03 19.60
N ALA A 52 -20.78 -22.66 18.48
CA ALA A 52 -19.60 -22.26 17.73
C ALA A 52 -19.73 -20.86 17.10
N ALA A 53 -20.94 -20.45 16.69
CA ALA A 53 -21.19 -19.10 16.19
C ALA A 53 -21.10 -18.04 17.30
N GLU A 54 -21.68 -18.32 18.47
CA GLU A 54 -21.65 -17.45 19.65
C GLU A 54 -20.23 -17.27 20.20
N GLU A 55 -19.44 -18.35 20.28
CA GLU A 55 -18.04 -18.28 20.69
C GLU A 55 -17.20 -17.44 19.71
N LYS A 56 -17.41 -17.62 18.41
CA LYS A 56 -16.73 -16.83 17.36
C LYS A 56 -17.11 -15.35 17.42
N GLU A 57 -18.36 -15.04 17.74
CA GLU A 57 -18.81 -13.66 17.94
C GLU A 57 -18.17 -13.04 19.19
N ARG A 58 -18.11 -13.79 20.31
CA ARG A 58 -17.42 -13.34 21.53
C ARG A 58 -15.95 -13.04 21.28
N GLN A 59 -15.23 -13.94 20.60
CA GLN A 59 -13.81 -13.74 20.23
C GLN A 59 -13.63 -12.52 19.33
N ARG A 60 -14.57 -12.27 18.40
CA ARG A 60 -14.52 -11.09 17.53
C ARG A 60 -14.73 -9.79 18.30
N LEU A 61 -15.67 -9.77 19.26
CA LEU A 61 -15.91 -8.62 20.12
C LEU A 61 -14.72 -8.33 21.02
N GLU A 62 -14.14 -9.37 21.64
CA GLU A 62 -12.95 -9.26 22.47
C GLU A 62 -11.73 -8.75 21.67
N ALA A 63 -11.54 -9.23 20.44
CA ALA A 63 -10.49 -8.74 19.55
C ALA A 63 -10.69 -7.25 19.17
N LEU A 64 -11.93 -6.82 18.92
CA LEU A 64 -12.25 -5.42 18.63
C LEU A 64 -12.05 -4.51 19.85
N GLU A 65 -12.39 -4.99 21.04
CA GLU A 65 -12.18 -4.23 22.29
C GLU A 65 -10.70 -4.11 22.62
N ASN A 66 -9.93 -5.20 22.49
CA ASN A 66 -8.48 -5.17 22.68
C ASN A 66 -7.79 -4.24 21.68
N GLU A 67 -8.22 -4.23 20.42
CA GLU A 67 -7.68 -3.31 19.43
C GLU A 67 -8.05 -1.84 19.74
N ARG A 68 -9.28 -1.56 20.18
CA ARG A 68 -9.68 -0.22 20.64
C ARG A 68 -8.82 0.26 21.81
N LYS A 69 -8.59 -0.58 22.82
CA LYS A 69 -7.72 -0.26 23.97
C LYS A 69 -6.28 -0.01 23.55
N ARG A 70 -5.76 -0.74 22.55
CA ARG A 70 -4.41 -0.50 22.02
C ARG A 70 -4.31 0.85 21.31
N ILE A 71 -5.27 1.17 20.45
CA ILE A 71 -5.33 2.47 19.75
C ILE A 71 -5.44 3.63 20.75
N GLU A 72 -6.31 3.50 21.75
CA GLU A 72 -6.48 4.54 22.78
C GLU A 72 -5.21 4.75 23.61
N LYS A 73 -4.53 3.66 24.00
CA LYS A 73 -3.25 3.72 24.70
C LYS A 73 -2.15 4.37 23.85
N GLU A 74 -2.05 3.98 22.58
CA GLU A 74 -1.08 4.57 21.64
C GLU A 74 -1.36 6.07 21.40
N GLU A 75 -2.63 6.46 21.28
CA GLU A 75 -3.01 7.88 21.16
C GLU A 75 -2.69 8.68 22.44
N GLN A 76 -2.90 8.10 23.62
CA GLN A 76 -2.58 8.74 24.89
C GLN A 76 -1.06 8.90 25.07
N GLU A 77 -0.28 7.85 24.77
CA GLU A 77 1.19 7.91 24.79
C GLU A 77 1.72 8.94 23.77
N ALA A 78 1.15 9.00 22.55
CA ALA A 78 1.51 9.99 21.56
C ALA A 78 1.21 11.43 22.01
N LYS A 79 0.06 11.67 22.65
CA LYS A 79 -0.30 12.97 23.23
C LYS A 79 0.64 13.37 24.35
N GLU A 80 1.01 12.45 25.23
CA GLU A 80 1.95 12.70 26.33
C GLU A 80 3.35 13.02 25.80
N GLN A 81 3.87 12.23 24.86
CA GLN A 81 5.15 12.48 24.20
C GLN A 81 5.16 13.84 23.49
N ALA A 82 4.08 14.20 22.79
CA ALA A 82 3.95 15.50 22.13
C ALA A 82 3.93 16.67 23.15
N LYS A 83 3.26 16.50 24.30
CA LYS A 83 3.26 17.49 25.38
C LYS A 83 4.64 17.63 26.03
N ALA A 84 5.32 16.52 26.30
CA ALA A 84 6.68 16.50 26.85
C ALA A 84 7.69 17.16 25.89
N ALA A 85 7.60 16.88 24.59
CA ALA A 85 8.43 17.50 23.56
C ALA A 85 8.21 19.02 23.48
N LYS A 86 6.95 19.49 23.53
CA LYS A 86 6.62 20.92 23.58
C LYS A 86 7.17 21.59 24.84
N ALA A 87 7.02 20.96 26.01
CA ALA A 87 7.55 21.47 27.27
C ALA A 87 9.09 21.56 27.26
N LYS A 88 9.77 20.52 26.75
CA LYS A 88 11.24 20.51 26.59
C LYS A 88 11.70 21.63 25.64
N LYS A 89 11.04 21.82 24.50
CA LYS A 89 11.36 22.90 23.55
C LYS A 89 11.16 24.29 24.18
N ALA A 90 10.07 24.50 24.91
CA ALA A 90 9.81 25.75 25.60
C ALA A 90 10.87 26.04 26.68
N ARG A 91 11.25 25.02 27.46
CA ARG A 91 12.33 25.13 28.47
C ARG A 91 13.66 25.52 27.83
N ILE A 92 14.07 24.84 26.75
CA ILE A 92 15.31 25.15 26.04
C ILE A 92 15.25 26.58 25.47
N LYS A 93 14.15 26.99 24.84
CA LYS A 93 13.98 28.36 24.32
C LYS A 93 14.14 29.41 25.42
N ASN A 94 13.53 29.18 26.59
CA ASN A 94 13.63 30.11 27.72
C ASN A 94 15.05 30.17 28.29
N LEU A 95 15.75 29.03 28.35
CA LEU A 95 17.16 28.99 28.76
C LEU A 95 18.04 29.75 27.76
N MET A 96 17.93 29.46 26.46
CA MET A 96 18.69 30.16 25.42
C MET A 96 18.44 31.66 25.47
N LYS A 97 17.19 32.11 25.67
CA LYS A 97 16.87 33.53 25.83
C LYS A 97 17.63 34.16 27.00
N LYS A 98 17.67 33.51 28.16
CA LYS A 98 18.43 34.00 29.34
C LYS A 98 19.93 34.04 29.09
N GLU A 99 20.49 33.01 28.47
CA GLU A 99 21.93 32.98 28.13
C GLU A 99 22.25 34.12 27.14
N SER A 100 21.44 34.31 26.11
CA SER A 100 21.61 35.39 25.12
C SER A 100 21.50 36.78 25.74
N GLU A 101 20.52 37.02 26.62
CA GLU A 101 20.38 38.29 27.35
C GLU A 101 21.60 38.58 28.24
N THR A 102 22.11 37.55 28.91
CA THR A 102 23.28 37.69 29.79
C THR A 102 24.54 38.00 28.99
N ILE A 103 24.80 37.26 27.91
CA ILE A 103 25.93 37.50 27.00
C ILE A 103 25.85 38.91 26.38
N ALA A 104 24.68 39.30 25.87
CA ALA A 104 24.49 40.62 25.26
C ALA A 104 24.77 41.75 26.25
N THR A 105 24.36 41.59 27.51
CA THR A 105 24.65 42.56 28.57
C THR A 105 26.14 42.63 28.86
N LEU A 106 26.81 41.48 29.06
CA LEU A 106 28.26 41.43 29.32
C LEU A 106 29.08 42.10 28.21
N ILE A 107 28.76 41.83 26.95
CA ILE A 107 29.51 42.40 25.81
C ILE A 107 29.22 43.90 25.65
N LYS A 108 27.98 44.32 25.90
CA LYS A 108 27.62 45.74 25.92
C LYS A 108 28.38 46.51 27.00
N ASP A 109 28.55 45.92 28.18
CA ASP A 109 29.32 46.53 29.28
C ASP A 109 30.81 46.70 28.91
N TYR A 110 31.34 45.83 28.03
CA TYR A 110 32.68 45.99 27.44
C TYR A 110 32.72 46.91 26.22
N ASP A 111 31.61 47.56 25.89
CA ASP A 111 31.47 48.48 24.76
C ASP A 111 31.76 47.79 23.41
N TYR A 112 31.37 46.51 23.29
CA TYR A 112 31.64 45.65 22.12
C TYR A 112 33.13 45.51 21.75
N PHE A 113 34.03 45.84 22.68
CA PHE A 113 35.49 45.75 22.52
C PHE A 113 36.10 46.64 21.42
N VAL A 114 35.35 47.61 20.92
CA VAL A 114 35.73 48.53 19.83
C VAL A 114 35.46 49.98 20.23
N VAL A 115 36.23 50.90 19.63
CA VAL A 115 36.11 52.34 19.89
C VAL A 115 35.29 53.02 18.79
N ASP A 116 35.53 52.62 17.54
CA ASP A 116 34.89 53.17 16.36
C ASP A 116 33.42 52.71 16.22
N GLU A 117 32.56 53.61 15.75
CA GLU A 117 31.12 53.36 15.64
C GLU A 117 30.76 52.40 14.50
N ASP A 118 31.48 52.43 13.37
CA ASP A 118 31.24 51.52 12.25
C ASP A 118 31.62 50.08 12.64
N ASP A 119 32.74 49.91 13.36
CA ASP A 119 33.17 48.60 13.87
C ASP A 119 32.22 48.09 14.96
N ARG A 120 31.65 48.97 15.79
CA ARG A 120 30.63 48.61 16.79
C ARG A 120 29.40 48.01 16.14
N VAL A 121 28.91 48.61 15.06
CA VAL A 121 27.77 48.06 14.31
C VAL A 121 28.08 46.67 13.78
N ARG A 122 29.28 46.46 13.22
CA ARG A 122 29.70 45.14 12.72
C ARG A 122 29.74 44.07 13.81
N GLU A 123 30.29 44.40 14.98
CA GLU A 123 30.38 43.45 16.09
C GLU A 123 29.02 43.19 16.75
N MET A 124 28.13 44.18 16.81
CA MET A 124 26.73 43.98 17.21
C MET A 124 26.02 42.99 16.29
N GLU A 125 26.13 43.16 14.98
CA GLU A 125 25.51 42.23 14.03
C GLU A 125 26.14 40.83 14.08
N ALA A 126 27.46 40.73 14.30
CA ALA A 126 28.14 39.44 14.46
C ALA A 126 27.62 38.71 15.71
N LEU A 127 27.50 39.43 16.84
CA LEU A 127 26.94 38.90 18.06
C LEU A 127 25.49 38.46 17.89
N ASP A 128 24.64 39.27 17.27
CA ASP A 128 23.23 38.91 17.03
C ASP A 128 23.11 37.64 16.18
N ARG A 129 23.92 37.52 15.12
CA ARG A 129 23.97 36.29 14.30
C ARG A 129 24.45 35.09 15.10
N TYR A 130 25.43 35.25 15.98
CA TYR A 130 25.89 34.20 16.89
C TYR A 130 24.78 33.76 17.85
N LEU A 131 24.16 34.71 18.56
CA LEU A 131 23.11 34.42 19.55
C LEU A 131 21.90 33.70 18.94
N GLN A 132 21.55 34.01 17.69
CA GLN A 132 20.43 33.38 16.99
C GLN A 132 20.72 31.95 16.50
N ARG A 133 21.98 31.63 16.21
CA ARG A 133 22.36 30.38 15.52
C ARG A 133 23.10 29.38 16.42
N SER A 134 23.56 29.82 17.58
CA SER A 134 24.26 28.98 18.55
C SER A 134 23.33 28.02 19.27
N SER A 135 23.87 26.87 19.71
CA SER A 135 23.13 25.94 20.57
C SER A 135 23.14 26.43 22.03
N LEU A 136 22.29 25.84 22.87
CA LEU A 136 22.26 26.15 24.30
C LEU A 136 23.64 25.92 24.94
N GLU A 137 24.31 24.82 24.58
CA GLU A 137 25.62 24.44 25.12
C GLU A 137 26.70 25.44 24.72
N SER A 138 26.71 25.90 23.46
CA SER A 138 27.64 26.93 23.00
C SER A 138 27.41 28.27 23.70
N LEU A 139 26.15 28.68 23.89
CA LEU A 139 25.84 29.91 24.63
C LEU A 139 26.28 29.82 26.09
N GLN A 140 26.07 28.68 26.76
CA GLN A 140 26.52 28.46 28.13
C GLN A 140 28.04 28.50 28.25
N TYR A 141 28.75 27.80 27.36
CA TYR A 141 30.21 27.85 27.31
C TYR A 141 30.72 29.27 27.11
N PHE A 142 30.11 30.02 26.19
CA PHE A 142 30.54 31.37 25.89
C PHE A 142 30.28 32.33 27.06
N ARG A 143 29.08 32.27 27.67
CA ARG A 143 28.76 33.03 28.88
C ARG A 143 29.75 32.75 30.00
N GLU A 144 29.97 31.47 30.32
CA GLU A 144 30.89 31.09 31.39
C GLU A 144 32.33 31.56 31.11
N GLY A 145 32.75 31.51 29.84
CA GLY A 145 34.06 32.03 29.43
C GLY A 145 34.18 33.54 29.62
N LEU A 146 33.12 34.30 29.31
CA LEU A 146 33.08 35.75 29.55
C LEU A 146 33.07 36.07 31.04
N GLU A 147 32.32 35.34 31.86
CA GLU A 147 32.26 35.54 33.31
C GLU A 147 33.59 35.19 34.02
N LYS A 148 34.35 34.23 33.48
CA LYS A 148 35.66 33.82 34.01
C LYS A 148 36.83 34.63 33.45
N ALA A 149 36.59 35.57 32.55
CA ALA A 149 37.68 36.34 31.94
C ALA A 149 38.28 37.32 32.97
N ASP A 150 39.56 37.14 33.28
CA ASP A 150 40.27 37.97 34.27
C ASP A 150 40.53 39.43 33.80
N SER A 151 40.28 39.72 32.52
CA SER A 151 40.49 41.06 31.95
C SER A 151 39.60 41.31 30.72
N LYS A 152 39.40 42.60 30.40
CA LYS A 152 38.72 43.03 29.17
C LYS A 152 39.39 42.44 27.92
N GLU A 153 40.71 42.32 27.91
CA GLU A 153 41.45 41.77 26.77
C GLU A 153 41.25 40.25 26.63
N ALA A 154 41.22 39.51 27.75
CA ALA A 154 40.89 38.08 27.73
C ALA A 154 39.47 37.83 27.19
N ALA A 155 38.49 38.64 27.62
CA ALA A 155 37.12 38.58 27.12
C ALA A 155 37.04 38.92 25.62
N LYS A 156 37.83 39.91 25.16
CA LYS A 156 37.93 40.29 23.73
C LYS A 156 38.46 39.14 22.88
N ILE A 157 39.53 38.46 23.31
CA ILE A 157 40.11 37.32 22.60
C ILE A 157 39.10 36.17 22.49
N LEU A 158 38.36 35.87 23.56
CA LEU A 158 37.31 34.86 23.55
C LEU A 158 36.18 35.23 22.58
N PHE A 159 35.70 36.48 22.65
CA PHE A 159 34.66 36.99 21.76
C PHE A 159 35.08 36.87 20.28
N ALA A 160 36.28 37.34 19.92
CA ALA A 160 36.79 37.26 18.55
C ALA A 160 36.88 35.79 18.06
N LYS A 161 37.39 34.89 18.91
CA LYS A 161 37.50 33.46 18.61
C LYS A 161 36.13 32.83 18.32
N GLU A 162 35.12 33.10 19.14
CA GLU A 162 33.76 32.56 18.95
C GLU A 162 33.10 33.13 17.69
N MET A 163 33.27 34.43 17.42
CA MET A 163 32.77 35.06 16.20
C MET A 163 33.43 34.47 14.94
N ASP A 164 34.75 34.23 14.95
CA ASP A 164 35.47 33.60 13.84
C ASP A 164 35.05 32.15 13.60
N GLN A 165 34.92 31.37 14.67
CA GLN A 165 34.41 30.00 14.56
C GLN A 165 33.00 29.96 13.97
N MET A 166 32.15 30.94 14.33
CA MET A 166 30.81 31.05 13.78
C MET A 166 30.81 31.42 12.29
N ARG A 167 31.64 32.38 11.87
CA ARG A 167 31.83 32.74 10.47
C ARG A 167 32.28 31.55 9.64
N GLU A 168 33.25 30.79 10.14
CA GLU A 168 33.76 29.60 9.46
C GLU A 168 32.71 28.49 9.38
N LYS A 169 31.92 28.26 10.43
CA LYS A 169 30.78 27.32 10.37
C LYS A 169 29.75 27.72 9.31
N ILE A 170 29.38 29.00 9.22
CA ILE A 170 28.45 29.50 8.19
C ILE A 170 29.01 29.24 6.79
N ARG A 171 30.31 29.48 6.59
CA ARG A 171 30.98 29.21 5.32
C ARG A 171 30.95 27.72 4.97
N GLN A 172 31.23 26.84 5.93
CA GLN A 172 31.18 25.40 5.73
C GLN A 172 29.76 24.92 5.40
N ASP A 173 28.74 25.44 6.10
CA ASP A 173 27.34 25.15 5.82
C ASP A 173 26.94 25.58 4.40
N ALA A 174 27.36 26.78 3.96
CA ALA A 174 27.09 27.27 2.60
C ALA A 174 27.76 26.41 1.52
N ILE A 175 29.00 25.97 1.76
CA ILE A 175 29.71 25.05 0.87
C ILE A 175 28.98 23.70 0.82
N ALA A 176 28.59 23.16 1.98
CA ALA A 176 27.88 21.89 2.07
C ALA A 176 26.50 21.94 1.43
N GLU A 177 25.77 23.05 1.58
CA GLU A 177 24.48 23.27 0.91
C GLU A 177 24.64 23.34 -0.61
N THR A 178 25.67 24.04 -1.09
CA THR A 178 26.00 24.09 -2.52
C THR A 178 26.35 22.70 -3.05
N GLN A 179 27.17 21.93 -2.33
CA GLN A 179 27.50 20.55 -2.69
C GLN A 179 26.26 19.64 -2.68
N ARG A 180 25.36 19.78 -1.70
CA ARG A 180 24.09 19.04 -1.65
C ARG A 180 23.15 19.44 -2.77
N ALA A 181 23.11 20.70 -3.16
CA ALA A 181 22.32 21.18 -4.29
C ALA A 181 22.84 20.60 -5.62
N SER A 182 24.16 20.57 -5.80
CA SER A 182 24.78 19.90 -6.95
C SER A 182 24.49 18.39 -6.95
N LYS A 183 24.65 17.72 -5.80
CA LYS A 183 24.39 16.28 -5.68
C LYS A 183 22.92 15.91 -5.84
N LYS A 184 21.98 16.76 -5.41
CA LYS A 184 20.54 16.63 -5.72
C LYS A 184 20.25 16.81 -7.20
N LYS A 185 21.00 17.67 -7.89
CA LYS A 185 20.90 17.84 -9.33
C LYS A 185 21.35 16.59 -10.07
N ASP A 186 22.42 15.94 -9.59
CA ASP A 186 22.93 14.69 -10.14
C ASP A 186 21.99 13.49 -9.81
N ASP A 187 21.41 13.43 -8.60
CA ASP A 187 20.45 12.37 -8.20
C ASP A 187 19.04 12.56 -8.82
N GLU A 188 18.63 13.79 -9.16
CA GLU A 188 17.40 14.07 -9.93
C GLU A 188 17.61 13.98 -11.45
N GLU A 189 18.85 13.92 -11.94
CA GLU A 189 19.17 13.59 -13.33
C GLU A 189 19.10 12.07 -13.57
N ILE A 190 17.98 11.46 -13.18
CA ILE A 190 17.50 10.28 -13.91
C ILE A 190 17.02 10.83 -15.26
N THR A 191 17.90 10.68 -16.25
CA THR A 191 17.74 11.09 -17.64
C THR A 191 16.31 10.89 -18.17
N ASP A 192 15.78 11.87 -18.92
CA ASP A 192 14.45 11.80 -19.57
C ASP A 192 14.48 10.97 -20.88
N ASP A 193 15.37 9.99 -20.92
CA ASP A 193 15.65 9.06 -22.02
C ASP A 193 14.61 7.94 -22.09
N TRP A 194 13.36 8.34 -22.28
CA TRP A 194 12.28 7.40 -22.56
C TRP A 194 12.52 6.72 -23.90
N THR A 195 12.72 5.41 -23.86
CA THR A 195 12.73 4.62 -25.08
C THR A 195 11.34 4.63 -25.74
N ALA A 196 11.31 4.37 -27.04
CA ALA A 196 10.04 4.25 -27.76
C ALA A 196 9.15 3.14 -27.18
N GLU A 197 9.76 2.03 -26.74
CA GLU A 197 9.10 0.91 -26.09
C GLU A 197 8.45 1.33 -24.75
N GLN A 198 9.21 1.98 -23.86
CA GLN A 198 8.70 2.48 -22.57
C GLN A 198 7.53 3.47 -22.77
N SER A 199 7.61 4.32 -23.79
CA SER A 199 6.56 5.30 -24.11
C SER A 199 5.26 4.63 -24.57
N GLN A 200 5.34 3.56 -25.36
CA GLN A 200 4.15 2.80 -25.78
C GLN A 200 3.52 2.03 -24.61
N LEU A 201 4.36 1.38 -23.77
CA LEU A 201 3.89 0.70 -22.56
C LEU A 201 3.19 1.66 -21.61
N LEU A 202 3.71 2.89 -21.47
CA LEU A 202 3.09 3.94 -20.69
C LEU A 202 1.71 4.34 -21.20
N ILE A 203 1.58 4.59 -22.52
CA ILE A 203 0.29 4.95 -23.13
C ILE A 203 -0.73 3.83 -22.92
N LYS A 204 -0.31 2.57 -23.11
CA LYS A 204 -1.15 1.39 -22.88
C LYS A 204 -1.58 1.28 -21.42
N ALA A 205 -0.66 1.42 -20.48
CA ALA A 205 -0.93 1.36 -19.04
C ALA A 205 -1.89 2.48 -18.59
N VAL A 206 -1.74 3.69 -19.12
CA VAL A 206 -2.63 4.83 -18.79
C VAL A 206 -4.07 4.57 -19.21
N ASN A 207 -4.29 3.89 -20.34
CA ASN A 207 -5.62 3.50 -20.79
C ASN A 207 -6.16 2.27 -20.03
N LEU A 208 -5.27 1.33 -19.67
CA LEU A 208 -5.63 0.12 -18.93
C LEU A 208 -6.03 0.42 -17.49
N PHE A 209 -5.39 1.42 -16.88
CA PHE A 209 -5.65 1.87 -15.52
C PHE A 209 -6.26 3.27 -15.58
N PRO A 210 -7.60 3.45 -15.63
CA PRO A 210 -8.25 4.76 -15.68
C PRO A 210 -8.10 5.54 -14.36
N ALA A 211 -8.43 6.84 -14.39
CA ALA A 211 -8.27 7.72 -13.24
C ALA A 211 -9.23 7.34 -12.09
N GLY A 212 -8.73 7.32 -10.85
CA GLY A 212 -9.58 7.01 -9.68
C GLY A 212 -8.87 6.98 -8.33
N THR A 213 -7.61 6.54 -8.26
CA THR A 213 -6.86 6.46 -6.98
C THR A 213 -5.40 6.93 -7.13
N ALA A 214 -4.82 7.45 -6.04
CA ALA A 214 -3.43 7.96 -6.02
C ALA A 214 -2.40 6.86 -6.34
N SER A 215 -2.69 5.61 -5.97
CA SER A 215 -1.85 4.43 -6.23
C SER A 215 -1.76 4.05 -7.72
N ARG A 216 -2.61 4.63 -8.58
CA ARG A 216 -2.62 4.40 -10.03
C ARG A 216 -1.25 4.61 -10.68
N TRP A 217 -0.54 5.67 -10.28
CA TRP A 217 0.74 6.02 -10.90
C TRP A 217 1.86 5.04 -10.54
N LYS A 218 1.77 4.41 -9.36
CA LYS A 218 2.66 3.33 -8.94
C LYS A 218 2.44 2.09 -9.79
N VAL A 219 1.18 1.67 -9.97
CA VAL A 219 0.82 0.52 -10.81
C VAL A 219 1.24 0.72 -12.26
N ILE A 220 1.09 1.92 -12.80
CA ILE A 220 1.53 2.24 -14.17
C ILE A 220 3.06 2.17 -14.27
N ALA A 221 3.80 2.69 -13.28
CA ALA A 221 5.26 2.61 -13.25
C ALA A 221 5.76 1.16 -13.18
N ASP A 222 5.18 0.36 -12.29
CA ASP A 222 5.50 -1.06 -12.14
C ASP A 222 5.19 -1.82 -13.45
N TYR A 223 4.06 -1.51 -14.11
CA TYR A 223 3.72 -2.09 -15.41
C TYR A 223 4.76 -1.77 -16.48
N VAL A 224 5.17 -0.51 -16.61
CA VAL A 224 6.18 -0.08 -17.59
C VAL A 224 7.51 -0.77 -17.32
N ASN A 225 7.97 -0.81 -16.06
CA ASN A 225 9.24 -1.43 -15.70
C ASN A 225 9.24 -2.95 -15.92
N MET A 226 8.14 -3.62 -15.60
CA MET A 226 8.03 -5.07 -15.72
C MET A 226 7.98 -5.55 -17.18
N HIS A 227 7.53 -4.69 -18.09
CA HIS A 227 7.35 -5.04 -19.50
C HIS A 227 8.40 -4.41 -20.43
N SER A 228 9.20 -3.46 -19.94
CA SER A 228 10.28 -2.87 -20.71
C SER A 228 11.50 -3.79 -20.72
N LYS A 229 12.04 -4.09 -21.89
CA LYS A 229 13.27 -4.90 -22.02
C LYS A 229 14.54 -4.05 -22.02
N THR A 230 14.38 -2.72 -22.15
CA THR A 230 15.47 -1.75 -22.27
C THR A 230 15.16 -0.47 -21.47
N GLY A 231 16.20 0.27 -21.10
CA GLY A 231 16.08 1.59 -20.44
C GLY A 231 16.02 1.56 -18.91
N THR A 232 16.14 2.74 -18.32
CA THR A 232 16.17 2.96 -16.86
C THR A 232 14.79 2.74 -16.23
N LEU A 233 14.78 2.24 -14.98
CA LEU A 233 13.55 2.07 -14.19
C LEU A 233 12.85 3.41 -13.96
N ARG A 234 11.52 3.43 -14.12
CA ARG A 234 10.68 4.61 -13.99
C ARG A 234 9.85 4.52 -12.71
N ASP A 235 9.77 5.61 -11.96
CA ASP A 235 8.89 5.68 -10.78
C ASP A 235 7.56 6.39 -11.09
N SER A 236 6.70 6.52 -10.07
CA SER A 236 5.40 7.21 -10.21
C SER A 236 5.53 8.67 -10.68
N LYS A 237 6.57 9.40 -10.25
CA LYS A 237 6.79 10.80 -10.62
C LYS A 237 7.18 10.91 -12.09
N HIS A 238 8.05 10.03 -12.58
CA HIS A 238 8.50 10.00 -13.99
C HIS A 238 7.35 9.71 -14.94
N VAL A 239 6.53 8.71 -14.62
CA VAL A 239 5.33 8.35 -15.36
C VAL A 239 4.35 9.53 -15.44
N ILE A 240 4.10 10.23 -14.33
CA ILE A 240 3.22 11.40 -14.31
C ILE A 240 3.78 12.52 -15.20
N LYS A 241 5.08 12.82 -15.07
CA LYS A 241 5.78 13.85 -15.87
C LYS A 241 5.64 13.55 -17.36
N LYS A 242 5.95 12.33 -17.79
CA LYS A 242 5.86 11.92 -19.20
C LYS A 242 4.43 11.96 -19.73
N VAL A 243 3.45 11.50 -18.97
CA VAL A 243 2.03 11.57 -19.37
C VAL A 243 1.55 13.00 -19.52
N LYS A 244 1.98 13.92 -18.64
CA LYS A 244 1.67 15.35 -18.77
C LYS A 244 2.30 15.94 -20.03
N THR A 245 3.55 15.60 -20.34
CA THR A 245 4.21 16.01 -21.60
C THR A 245 3.48 15.46 -22.82
N LEU A 246 3.11 14.18 -22.82
CA LEU A 246 2.36 13.55 -23.92
C LEU A 246 0.94 14.09 -24.09
N LYS A 247 0.31 14.60 -23.03
CA LYS A 247 -1.01 15.26 -23.09
C LYS A 247 -0.95 16.68 -23.64
N LYS A 248 0.22 17.34 -23.55
CA LYS A 248 0.44 18.68 -24.11
C LYS A 248 0.72 18.65 -25.62
N LEU A 249 1.07 17.49 -26.18
CA LEU A 249 1.23 17.30 -27.61
C LEU A 249 -0.14 17.17 -28.30
N ASP A 250 -0.32 17.86 -29.43
CA ASP A 250 -1.53 17.87 -30.24
C ASP A 250 -2.02 16.43 -30.55
N PRO A 251 -3.34 16.14 -30.51
CA PRO A 251 -3.91 14.83 -30.84
C PRO A 251 -3.38 14.22 -32.16
N SER A 252 -3.08 15.04 -33.17
CA SER A 252 -2.50 14.59 -34.44
C SER A 252 -1.06 14.10 -34.28
N HIS A 253 -0.24 14.81 -33.51
CA HIS A 253 1.14 14.41 -33.21
C HIS A 253 1.21 13.14 -32.36
N LYS A 254 0.23 12.93 -31.48
CA LYS A 254 0.12 11.69 -30.68
C LYS A 254 -0.19 10.46 -31.54
N GLN A 255 -0.94 10.63 -32.64
CA GLN A 255 -1.19 9.56 -33.61
C GLN A 255 0.02 9.33 -34.53
N GLU A 256 0.70 10.38 -34.96
CA GLU A 256 1.92 10.32 -35.79
C GLU A 256 3.07 9.58 -35.08
N VAL A 257 3.32 9.88 -33.80
CA VAL A 257 4.34 9.19 -33.00
C VAL A 257 4.01 7.71 -32.80
N ASN A 258 2.72 7.39 -32.61
CA ASN A 258 2.26 6.00 -32.49
C ASN A 258 2.37 5.25 -33.83
N ARG A 259 2.09 5.94 -34.95
CA ARG A 259 2.23 5.42 -36.32
C ARG A 259 3.69 5.16 -36.70
N ASN A 260 4.59 6.09 -36.42
CA ASN A 260 6.02 5.95 -36.71
C ASN A 260 6.71 4.90 -35.81
N ALA A 261 6.16 4.63 -34.63
CA ALA A 261 6.61 3.54 -33.77
C ALA A 261 6.09 2.17 -34.23
N PHE A 262 4.90 2.10 -34.85
CA PHE A 262 4.36 0.87 -35.46
C PHE A 262 5.00 0.52 -36.81
N SER A 263 5.38 1.51 -37.63
CA SER A 263 6.00 1.25 -38.95
C SER A 263 7.36 0.56 -38.86
N LYS A 264 8.06 0.70 -37.73
CA LYS A 264 9.31 -0.04 -37.44
C LYS A 264 9.08 -1.52 -37.10
N PHE A 265 7.86 -1.91 -36.75
CA PHE A 265 7.49 -3.30 -36.42
C PHE A 265 6.90 -4.05 -37.63
N ASP A 266 6.24 -3.33 -38.55
CA ASP A 266 5.49 -3.93 -39.66
C ASP A 266 6.36 -4.35 -40.87
N LYS A 267 7.61 -3.86 -40.97
CA LYS A 267 8.57 -4.32 -41.99
C LYS A 267 9.02 -5.79 -41.84
N GLY A 268 8.52 -6.51 -40.84
CA GLY A 268 8.89 -7.91 -40.55
C GLY A 268 7.84 -8.98 -40.89
N VAL A 269 6.58 -8.67 -41.20
CA VAL A 269 5.54 -9.71 -41.35
C VAL A 269 4.57 -9.37 -42.50
N SER A 270 4.97 -9.76 -43.71
CA SER A 270 4.01 -10.02 -44.79
C SER A 270 3.71 -11.52 -44.81
N GLN A 271 2.55 -11.94 -44.27
CA GLN A 271 1.66 -12.95 -44.88
C GLN A 271 0.46 -13.33 -43.97
N SER A 272 -0.72 -13.35 -44.61
CA SER A 272 -1.95 -14.11 -44.33
C SER A 272 -3.04 -13.60 -43.34
N LYS A 273 -4.08 -13.01 -43.96
CA LYS A 273 -5.56 -13.05 -43.80
C LYS A 273 -6.25 -13.49 -42.47
N SER A 274 -7.26 -12.69 -42.10
CA SER A 274 -8.34 -12.74 -41.07
C SER A 274 -9.33 -13.94 -41.17
N PRO A 275 -10.42 -14.11 -40.34
CA PRO A 275 -11.03 -13.21 -39.34
C PRO A 275 -11.58 -13.82 -37.99
N SER A 276 -11.63 -12.94 -36.97
CA SER A 276 -12.68 -12.72 -35.93
C SER A 276 -13.48 -13.86 -35.28
N THR A 277 -13.41 -14.05 -33.94
CA THR A 277 -14.60 -14.08 -33.02
C THR A 277 -14.26 -13.91 -31.51
N SER A 278 -14.96 -12.97 -30.85
CA SER A 278 -15.31 -12.81 -29.41
C SER A 278 -14.21 -12.95 -28.34
N SER A 279 -13.64 -11.85 -27.83
CA SER A 279 -14.19 -10.99 -26.77
C SER A 279 -14.62 -11.75 -25.50
N THR A 280 -13.71 -11.80 -24.50
CA THR A 280 -13.95 -11.91 -23.02
C THR A 280 -12.62 -12.15 -22.26
N GLN A 281 -11.50 -12.47 -22.93
CA GLN A 281 -10.22 -12.81 -22.28
C GLN A 281 -9.27 -11.64 -21.92
N SER A 282 -9.75 -10.40 -21.89
CA SER A 282 -8.89 -9.20 -21.80
C SER A 282 -8.85 -8.52 -20.43
N ASP A 283 -9.29 -9.16 -19.35
CA ASP A 283 -9.19 -8.63 -17.99
C ASP A 283 -7.96 -9.22 -17.26
N PRO A 284 -6.93 -8.41 -16.93
CA PRO A 284 -5.77 -8.86 -16.15
C PRO A 284 -6.17 -9.45 -14.80
N THR A 285 -7.27 -9.01 -14.20
CA THR A 285 -7.80 -9.55 -12.94
C THR A 285 -8.30 -10.97 -13.10
N VAL A 286 -8.79 -11.35 -14.30
CA VAL A 286 -9.13 -12.73 -14.63
C VAL A 286 -7.87 -13.59 -14.71
N ARG A 287 -6.78 -13.07 -15.31
CA ARG A 287 -5.50 -13.80 -15.38
C ARG A 287 -4.81 -13.96 -14.03
N TYR A 288 -4.85 -12.95 -13.17
CA TYR A 288 -4.33 -13.07 -11.79
C TYR A 288 -5.11 -14.11 -10.98
N ASN A 289 -6.44 -14.13 -11.12
CA ASN A 289 -7.27 -15.15 -10.46
C ASN A 289 -6.99 -16.56 -11.01
N GLU A 290 -6.89 -16.74 -12.33
CA GLU A 290 -6.60 -18.03 -12.96
C GLU A 290 -5.19 -18.54 -12.59
N ASN A 291 -4.19 -17.66 -12.56
CA ASN A 291 -2.82 -18.00 -12.14
C ASN A 291 -2.77 -18.36 -10.65
N ALA A 292 -3.39 -17.57 -9.77
CA ALA A 292 -3.45 -17.88 -8.34
C ALA A 292 -4.19 -19.21 -8.07
N LEU A 293 -5.26 -19.49 -8.82
CA LEU A 293 -6.00 -20.76 -8.74
C LEU A 293 -5.17 -21.98 -9.20
N ARG A 294 -4.22 -21.76 -10.12
CA ARG A 294 -3.28 -22.79 -10.60
C ARG A 294 -2.12 -23.00 -9.63
N THR A 295 -1.62 -21.93 -9.02
CA THR A 295 -0.52 -21.98 -8.03
C THR A 295 -0.96 -22.59 -6.70
N TYR A 296 -2.21 -22.36 -6.28
CA TYR A 296 -2.77 -22.90 -5.03
C TYR A 296 -3.86 -23.93 -5.33
N PRO A 297 -3.52 -25.21 -5.51
CA PRO A 297 -4.47 -26.30 -5.78
C PRO A 297 -5.38 -26.61 -4.56
N THR A 298 -6.36 -27.49 -4.76
CA THR A 298 -7.34 -27.88 -3.71
C THR A 298 -6.73 -28.52 -2.47
N SER A 299 -5.50 -29.02 -2.56
CA SER A 299 -4.75 -29.61 -1.45
C SER A 299 -4.05 -28.58 -0.55
N THR A 300 -4.00 -27.30 -0.95
CA THR A 300 -3.34 -26.26 -0.18
C THR A 300 -4.16 -25.88 1.07
N PRO A 301 -3.59 -25.98 2.30
CA PRO A 301 -4.22 -25.43 3.50
C PRO A 301 -4.47 -23.93 3.35
N GLU A 302 -5.62 -23.44 3.83
CA GLU A 302 -6.02 -22.02 3.74
C GLU A 302 -5.98 -21.44 2.31
N ARG A 303 -6.17 -22.30 1.30
CA ARG A 303 -6.13 -21.97 -0.13
C ARG A 303 -6.70 -20.60 -0.50
N TRP A 304 -7.88 -20.27 0.04
CA TRP A 304 -8.60 -19.05 -0.32
C TRP A 304 -7.99 -17.78 0.27
N GLU A 305 -7.26 -17.86 1.38
CA GLU A 305 -6.51 -16.72 1.93
C GLU A 305 -5.29 -16.41 1.08
N ARG A 306 -4.51 -17.45 0.73
CA ARG A 306 -3.35 -17.33 -0.18
C ARG A 306 -3.75 -16.82 -1.58
N ILE A 307 -4.90 -17.25 -2.10
CA ILE A 307 -5.43 -16.73 -3.37
C ILE A 307 -5.85 -15.26 -3.24
N ALA A 308 -6.48 -14.85 -2.13
CA ALA A 308 -6.89 -13.46 -1.94
C ALA A 308 -5.68 -12.52 -1.82
N GLU A 309 -4.61 -12.98 -1.16
CA GLU A 309 -3.35 -12.24 -1.05
C GLU A 309 -2.63 -12.09 -2.40
N ALA A 310 -2.65 -13.15 -3.22
CA ALA A 310 -2.05 -13.16 -4.56
C ALA A 310 -2.88 -12.43 -5.63
N VAL A 311 -4.10 -11.97 -5.31
CA VAL A 311 -4.99 -11.25 -6.22
C VAL A 311 -5.25 -9.84 -5.66
N PRO A 312 -4.43 -8.84 -6.06
CA PRO A 312 -4.53 -7.49 -5.54
C PRO A 312 -5.92 -6.88 -5.74
N GLY A 313 -6.49 -6.31 -4.66
CA GLY A 313 -7.77 -5.61 -4.70
C GLY A 313 -9.01 -6.51 -4.71
N ARG A 314 -8.89 -7.82 -4.44
CA ARG A 314 -10.03 -8.73 -4.28
C ARG A 314 -10.06 -9.38 -2.91
N THR A 315 -11.24 -9.51 -2.35
CA THR A 315 -11.44 -10.21 -1.09
C THR A 315 -11.59 -11.71 -1.30
N LYS A 316 -11.31 -12.51 -0.26
CA LYS A 316 -11.53 -13.98 -0.22
C LYS A 316 -12.89 -14.39 -0.79
N LYS A 317 -13.95 -13.64 -0.44
CA LYS A 317 -15.34 -13.90 -0.88
C LYS A 317 -15.52 -13.70 -2.39
N GLU A 318 -14.85 -12.70 -2.97
CA GLU A 318 -14.92 -12.41 -4.40
C GLU A 318 -14.11 -13.41 -5.24
N CYS A 319 -12.93 -13.83 -4.78
CA CYS A 319 -12.15 -14.88 -5.43
C CYS A 319 -12.92 -16.22 -5.47
N MET A 320 -13.60 -16.57 -4.37
CA MET A 320 -14.47 -17.76 -4.30
C MET A 320 -15.67 -17.68 -5.25
N LYS A 321 -16.31 -16.50 -5.38
CA LYS A 321 -17.42 -16.30 -6.31
C LYS A 321 -16.96 -16.50 -7.75
N ARG A 322 -15.84 -15.87 -8.14
CA ARG A 322 -15.30 -15.99 -9.50
C ARG A 322 -14.91 -17.43 -9.86
N TYR A 323 -14.37 -18.18 -8.91
CA TYR A 323 -14.08 -19.60 -9.11
C TYR A 323 -15.34 -20.43 -9.41
N LYS A 324 -16.46 -20.18 -8.71
CA LYS A 324 -17.73 -20.87 -9.00
C LYS A 324 -18.22 -20.57 -10.41
N ASP A 325 -18.15 -19.32 -10.84
CA ASP A 325 -18.51 -18.91 -12.20
C ASP A 325 -17.65 -19.64 -13.24
N LEU A 326 -16.33 -19.76 -13.01
CA LEU A 326 -15.42 -20.47 -13.90
C LEU A 326 -15.73 -21.97 -13.98
N VAL A 327 -16.08 -22.61 -12.85
CA VAL A 327 -16.49 -24.02 -12.82
C VAL A 327 -17.79 -24.23 -13.59
N GLU A 328 -18.76 -23.33 -13.46
CA GLU A 328 -20.00 -23.36 -14.23
C GLU A 328 -19.75 -23.17 -15.72
N MET A 329 -18.89 -22.24 -16.12
CA MET A 329 -18.50 -22.05 -17.51
C MET A 329 -17.81 -23.28 -18.11
N VAL A 330 -16.93 -23.95 -17.35
CA VAL A 330 -16.27 -25.19 -17.81
C VAL A 330 -17.27 -26.35 -17.91
N LYS A 331 -18.20 -26.48 -16.96
CA LYS A 331 -19.28 -27.47 -17.01
C LYS A 331 -20.20 -27.23 -18.21
N ALA A 332 -20.61 -25.98 -18.44
CA ALA A 332 -21.42 -25.59 -19.59
C ALA A 332 -20.69 -25.86 -20.91
N LYS A 333 -19.39 -25.57 -21.00
CA LYS A 333 -18.56 -25.91 -22.18
C LYS A 333 -18.45 -27.42 -22.40
N LYS A 334 -18.28 -28.22 -21.34
CA LYS A 334 -18.25 -29.70 -21.46
C LYS A 334 -19.60 -30.28 -21.88
N ALA A 335 -20.71 -29.77 -21.35
CA ALA A 335 -22.06 -30.18 -21.76
C ALA A 335 -22.38 -29.77 -23.22
N ALA A 336 -21.94 -28.58 -23.64
CA ALA A 336 -22.06 -28.11 -25.03
C ALA A 336 -21.16 -28.90 -25.99
N ALA A 337 -20.00 -29.39 -25.53
CA ALA A 337 -19.14 -30.26 -26.32
C ALA A 337 -19.74 -31.68 -26.45
N GLN A 338 -20.28 -32.25 -25.37
CA GLN A 338 -20.89 -33.59 -25.36
C GLN A 338 -22.18 -33.69 -26.18
N SER A 339 -23.00 -32.63 -26.21
CA SER A 339 -24.19 -32.56 -27.06
C SER A 339 -23.83 -32.49 -28.56
N LYS A 340 -22.73 -31.80 -28.91
CA LYS A 340 -22.24 -31.74 -30.30
C LYS A 340 -21.71 -33.08 -30.81
N THR A 341 -21.21 -33.96 -29.95
CA THR A 341 -20.71 -35.30 -30.33
C THR A 341 -21.81 -36.36 -30.44
N GLN A 342 -23.02 -36.12 -29.91
CA GLN A 342 -24.16 -37.04 -30.02
C GLN A 342 -25.11 -36.70 -31.19
N THR A 343 -24.87 -35.58 -31.87
CA THR A 343 -25.69 -35.10 -33.00
C THR A 343 -24.94 -35.12 -34.34
N ALA A 344 -23.78 -35.81 -34.38
CA ALA A 344 -22.93 -35.98 -35.55
C ALA A 344 -22.90 -37.45 -35.97
#